data_AF-A0AAE5HVS7-F1
#
_entry.id   AF-A0AAE5HVS7-F1
#
_cell.length_a   1.000
_cell.length_b   1.000
_cell.length_c   1.000
_cell.angle_alpha   90.00
_cell.angle_beta   90.00
_cell.angle_gamma   90.00
#
_symmetry.space_group_name_H-M   'P 1'
#
loop_
_entity.id
_entity.type
_entity.pdbx_description
1 polymer ?
#
loop_
_entity_poly.entity_id
_entity_poly.type
_entity_poly.pdbx_seq_one_letter_code
_entity_poly.pdbx_strand_id
1 'polypeptide(L)' 'MNHDTTQSDWRTVASRLSSQNYISIAKGLARHFTAIEEKELLDKIYNVFMNNDAIITIFNTDSQEIINYYLSK' A
#
# COMPACT_ATOMS: atom_id res chain seq x y z
N MET A 1 -26.16 -17.34 -14.13
CA MET A 1 -24.71 -17.62 -14.12
C MET A 1 -24.06 -16.66 -15.11
N ASN A 2 -23.23 -15.73 -14.63
CA ASN A 2 -21.98 -15.29 -15.26
C ASN A 2 -21.30 -14.22 -14.38
N HIS A 3 -20.15 -14.63 -13.84
CA HIS A 3 -19.17 -13.80 -13.15
C HIS A 3 -18.42 -12.98 -14.21
N ASP A 4 -18.52 -11.64 -14.17
CA ASP A 4 -17.62 -10.76 -14.97
C ASP A 4 -17.56 -9.31 -14.47
N THR A 5 -17.83 -9.04 -13.18
CA THR A 5 -17.84 -7.66 -12.65
C THR A 5 -16.57 -7.27 -11.88
N THR A 6 -15.80 -8.22 -11.37
CA THR A 6 -14.67 -7.92 -10.45
C THR A 6 -13.46 -7.29 -11.13
N GLN A 7 -13.21 -7.59 -12.41
CA GLN A 7 -12.05 -7.06 -13.14
C GLN A 7 -12.21 -5.57 -13.52
N SER A 8 -13.46 -5.12 -13.66
CA SER A 8 -13.83 -3.74 -14.00
C SER A 8 -13.52 -2.76 -12.87
N ASP A 9 -13.81 -3.16 -11.63
CA ASP A 9 -13.66 -2.28 -10.46
C ASP A 9 -12.19 -2.05 -10.13
N TRP A 10 -11.35 -3.08 -10.17
CA TRP A 10 -9.91 -2.95 -9.93
C TRP A 10 -9.20 -2.13 -11.01
N ARG A 11 -9.62 -2.23 -12.27
CA ARG A 11 -9.10 -1.37 -13.35
C ARG A 11 -9.41 0.10 -13.11
N THR A 12 -10.60 0.40 -12.58
CA THR A 12 -11.02 1.76 -12.24
C THR A 12 -10.27 2.29 -11.03
N VAL A 13 -10.08 1.47 -10.01
CA VAL A 13 -9.26 1.83 -8.83
C VAL A 13 -7.81 2.09 -9.25
N ALA A 14 -7.23 1.22 -10.09
CA ALA A 14 -5.86 1.38 -10.58
C ALA A 14 -5.69 2.66 -11.42
N SER A 15 -6.64 2.98 -12.31
CA SER A 15 -6.57 4.21 -13.11
C SER A 15 -6.67 5.46 -12.23
N ARG A 16 -7.54 5.44 -11.21
CA ARG A 16 -7.64 6.53 -10.23
C ARG A 16 -6.36 6.68 -9.42
N LEU A 17 -5.76 5.59 -8.94
CA LEU A 17 -4.49 5.62 -8.22
C LEU A 17 -3.35 6.15 -9.11
N SER A 18 -3.28 5.72 -10.37
CA SER A 18 -2.25 6.22 -11.31
C SER A 18 -2.35 7.71 -11.62
N SER A 19 -3.53 8.32 -11.44
CA SER A 19 -3.77 9.75 -11.65
C SER A 19 -3.43 10.63 -10.43
N GLN A 20 -3.05 10.02 -9.30
CA GLN A 20 -2.74 10.70 -8.05
C GLN A 20 -1.23 10.75 -7.81
N ASN A 21 -0.74 11.82 -7.19
CA ASN A 21 0.63 11.87 -6.69
C ASN A 21 0.82 10.79 -5.61
N TYR A 22 1.92 10.04 -5.67
CA TYR A 22 2.29 9.03 -4.67
C TYR A 22 2.20 9.56 -3.22
N ILE A 23 2.53 10.83 -3.00
CA ILE A 23 2.43 11.49 -1.68
C ILE A 23 0.97 11.57 -1.22
N SER A 24 0.03 11.88 -2.13
CA SER A 24 -1.40 11.97 -1.80
C SER A 24 -1.99 10.59 -1.51
N ILE A 25 -1.56 9.55 -2.24
CA ILE A 25 -1.97 8.16 -2.01
C ILE A 25 -1.49 7.71 -0.62
N ALA A 26 -0.21 7.91 -0.30
CA ALA A 26 0.36 7.56 0.99
C ALA A 26 -0.32 8.30 2.16
N LYS A 27 -0.59 9.61 2.01
CA LYS A 27 -1.33 10.39 3.01
C LYS A 27 -2.77 9.91 3.19
N GLY A 28 -3.45 9.53 2.10
CA GLY A 28 -4.79 8.98 2.13
C GLY A 28 -4.87 7.65 2.87
N LEU A 29 -3.95 6.73 2.56
CA LEU A 29 -3.82 5.44 3.24
C LEU A 29 -3.52 5.62 4.73
N ALA A 30 -2.55 6.48 5.08
CA ALA A 30 -2.21 6.75 6.47
C ALA A 30 -3.42 7.29 7.25
N ARG A 31 -4.16 8.27 6.70
CA ARG A 31 -5.39 8.80 7.31
C ARG A 31 -6.46 7.74 7.49
N HIS A 32 -6.68 6.92 6.45
CA HIS A 32 -7.67 5.85 6.49
C HIS A 32 -7.37 4.87 7.61
N PHE A 33 -6.13 4.40 7.72
CA PHE A 33 -5.73 3.47 8.79
C PHE A 33 -5.81 4.10 10.18
N THR A 34 -5.42 5.37 10.33
CA THR A 34 -5.52 6.06 11.64
C THR A 34 -6.97 6.34 12.07
N ALA A 35 -7.92 6.33 11.14
CA ALA A 35 -9.34 6.53 11.42
C ALA A 35 -10.09 5.23 11.72
N ILE A 36 -9.44 4.06 11.58
CA ILE A 36 -10.02 2.77 11.93
C ILE A 36 -9.97 2.62 13.45
N GLU A 37 -11.13 2.67 14.09
CA GLU A 37 -11.28 2.42 15.54
C GLU A 37 -11.42 0.92 15.86
N GLU A 38 -11.72 0.10 14.86
CA GLU A 38 -11.90 -1.35 15.02
C GLU A 38 -10.54 -2.06 15.12
N LYS A 39 -10.19 -2.46 16.34
CA LYS A 39 -8.91 -3.10 16.65
C LYS A 39 -8.65 -4.39 15.86
N GLU A 40 -9.66 -5.25 15.66
CA GLU A 40 -9.50 -6.49 14.90
C GLU A 40 -9.17 -6.24 13.42
N LEU A 41 -9.72 -5.18 12.84
CA LEU A 41 -9.41 -4.76 11.48
C LEU A 41 -7.97 -4.21 11.40
N LEU A 42 -7.57 -3.43 12.40
CA LEU A 42 -6.20 -2.91 12.51
C LEU A 42 -5.17 -4.05 12.68
N ASP A 43 -5.46 -5.04 13.51
CA ASP A 43 -4.60 -6.22 13.71
C ASP A 43 -4.46 -7.06 12.43
N LYS A 44 -5.53 -7.19 11.65
CA LYS A 44 -5.48 -7.85 10.32
C LYS A 44 -4.64 -7.05 9.33
N ILE A 45 -4.79 -5.73 9.28
CA ILE A 45 -3.97 -4.86 8.42
C ILE A 45 -2.50 -4.99 8.84
N TYR A 46 -2.20 -4.95 10.13
CA TYR A 46 -0.84 -5.13 10.63
C TYR A 46 -0.27 -6.50 10.24
N ASN A 47 -1.01 -7.59 10.44
CA ASN A 47 -0.53 -8.92 10.08
C ASN A 47 -0.33 -9.10 8.57
N VAL A 48 -1.21 -8.54 7.74
CA VAL A 48 -1.15 -8.72 6.28
C VAL A 48 -0.11 -7.80 5.64
N PHE A 49 0.11 -6.59 6.16
CA PHE A 49 1.04 -5.62 5.58
C PHE A 49 2.40 -5.58 6.28
N MET A 50 2.42 -5.56 7.62
CA MET A 50 3.64 -5.34 8.39
C MET A 50 4.36 -6.63 8.79
N ASN A 51 3.65 -7.75 8.96
CA ASN A 51 4.24 -9.06 9.25
C ASN A 51 4.39 -9.95 7.99
N ASN A 52 4.14 -9.40 6.81
CA ASN A 52 4.37 -10.12 5.57
C ASN A 52 5.84 -9.99 5.16
N ASP A 53 6.58 -11.09 5.27
CA ASP A 53 8.02 -11.15 4.98
C ASP A 53 8.37 -10.62 3.59
N ALA A 54 7.51 -10.83 2.57
CA ALA A 54 7.76 -10.30 1.24
C ALA A 54 7.64 -8.77 1.18
N ILE A 55 6.67 -8.19 1.86
CA ILE A 55 6.49 -6.73 1.94
C ILE A 55 7.62 -6.09 2.75
N ILE A 56 7.99 -6.70 3.89
CA ILE A 56 9.12 -6.26 4.72
C ILE A 56 10.42 -6.28 3.91
N THR A 57 10.65 -7.35 3.15
CA THR A 57 11.86 -7.50 2.32
C THR A 57 11.93 -6.41 1.25
N ILE A 58 10.84 -6.19 0.51
CA ILE A 58 10.77 -5.13 -0.51
C ILE A 58 11.03 -3.75 0.11
N PHE A 59 10.36 -3.44 1.23
CA PHE A 59 10.56 -2.15 1.90
C PHE A 59 12.01 -1.95 2.34
N ASN A 60 12.62 -2.96 2.96
CA ASN A 60 13.98 -2.86 3.47
C ASN A 60 15.01 -2.76 2.34
N THR A 61 14.89 -3.59 1.30
CA THR A 61 15.82 -3.58 0.17
C THR A 61 15.71 -2.28 -0.63
N ASP A 62 14.50 -1.90 -1.05
CA ASP A 62 14.32 -0.73 -1.91
C ASP A 62 14.63 0.57 -1.16
N SER A 63 14.28 0.66 0.13
CA SER A 63 14.64 1.82 0.95
C SER A 63 16.15 1.92 1.15
N GLN A 64 16.83 0.79 1.36
CA GLN A 64 18.28 0.77 1.50
C GLN A 64 18.98 1.17 0.19
N GLU A 65 18.45 0.76 -0.97
CA GLU A 65 18.95 1.22 -2.28
C GLU A 65 18.83 2.73 -2.45
N ILE A 66 17.68 3.32 -2.09
CA ILE A 66 17.46 4.77 -2.14
C ILE A 66 18.45 5.49 -1.19
N ILE A 67 18.59 5.01 0.04
CA ILE A 67 19.53 5.58 1.02
C ILE A 67 20.96 5.52 0.48
N ASN A 68 21.38 4.37 -0.04
CA ASN A 68 22.72 4.19 -0.61
C ASN A 68 22.95 5.12 -1.80
N TYR A 69 21.97 5.29 -2.69
CA TYR A 69 22.05 6.24 -3.81
C TYR A 69 22.33 7.66 -3.33
N TYR A 70 21.63 8.15 -2.31
CA TYR A 70 21.84 9.49 -1.77
C TYR A 70 23.16 9.64 -0.99
N LEU A 71 23.60 8.59 -0.27
CA LEU A 71 24.88 8.61 0.44
C LEU A 71 26.09 8.49 -0.49
N SER A 72 25.92 7.88 -1.66
CA SER A 72 26.94 7.78 -2.71
C SER A 72 27.07 9.04 -3.59
N LYS A 73 26.23 10.05 -3.33
CA LYS A 73 26.12 11.28 -4.11
C LYS A 73 26.93 12.44 -3.53
#